data_AF-X0VS75-F1
#
_entry.id   AF-X0VS75-F1
#
_cell.length_a   1.000
_cell.length_b   1.000
_cell.length_c   1.000
_cell.angle_alpha   90.00
_cell.angle_beta   90.00
_cell.angle_gamma   90.00
#
_symmetry.space_group_name_H-M   'P 1'
#
loop_
_entity.id
_entity.type
_entity.pdbx_description
1 polymer ?
#
loop_
_entity_poly.entity_id
_entity_poly.type
_entity_poly.pdbx_seq_one_letter_code
_entity_poly.pdbx_strand_id
1 'polypeptide(L)' 'MPLFEIETEAHIIISWAEDEHSASAVVSEAYPQEKILRLTRRPRDSWVISKSALGNCVGNT' A
#
# COMPACT_ATOMS: atom_id res chain seq x y z
N MET A 1 -1.40 14.38 -7.68
CA MET A 1 -1.29 14.03 -6.25
C MET A 1 -0.25 12.93 -6.10
N PRO A 2 0.60 12.93 -5.06
CA PRO A 2 1.57 11.84 -4.85
C PRO A 2 0.91 10.51 -4.47
N LEU A 3 1.60 9.42 -4.81
CA LEU A 3 1.21 8.06 -4.47
C LEU A 3 1.87 7.62 -3.16
N PHE A 4 1.07 7.12 -2.22
CA PHE A 4 1.54 6.61 -0.94
C PHE A 4 1.36 5.10 -0.85
N GLU A 5 2.37 4.48 -0.25
CA GLU A 5 2.31 3.11 0.24
C GLU A 5 2.23 3.15 1.75
N ILE A 6 1.18 2.52 2.29
CA ILE A 6 0.89 2.51 3.72
C ILE A 6 0.80 1.06 4.16
N GLU A 7 1.75 0.65 4.98
CA GLU A 7 1.84 -0.69 5.54
C GLU A 7 1.24 -0.67 6.94
N THR A 8 0.25 -1.53 7.17
CA THR A 8 -0.38 -1.75 8.47
C THR A 8 -0.05 -3.15 8.98
N GLU A 9 -0.56 -3.52 10.16
CA GLU A 9 -0.33 -4.85 10.73
C GLU A 9 -0.88 -5.98 9.85
N ALA A 10 -1.96 -5.76 9.11
CA ALA A 10 -2.55 -6.78 8.24
C ALA A 10 -2.55 -6.45 6.73
N HIS A 11 -2.29 -5.20 6.32
CA HIS A 11 -2.50 -4.76 4.95
C HIS A 11 -1.35 -3.92 4.37
N ILE A 12 -1.20 -3.98 3.04
CA ILE A 12 -0.41 -3.01 2.27
C ILE A 12 -1.41 -2.23 1.42
N ILE A 13 -1.59 -0.94 1.74
CA ILE A 13 -2.57 -0.05 1.14
C ILE A 13 -1.85 0.91 0.18
N ILE A 14 -2.44 1.06 -1.01
CA ILE A 14 -1.95 1.95 -2.06
C ILE A 14 -2.98 3.05 -2.25
N SER A 15 -2.61 4.31 -2.01
CA SER A 15 -3.56 5.42 -2.15
C SER A 15 -2.90 6.70 -2.67
N TRP A 16 -3.65 7.47 -3.45
CA TRP A 16 -3.29 8.81 -3.87
C TRP A 16 -3.72 9.80 -2.80
N ALA A 17 -2.81 10.61 -2.30
CA ALA A 17 -3.10 11.62 -1.28
C ALA A 17 -2.26 12.89 -1.53
N GLU A 18 -2.64 14.03 -0.95
CA GLU A 18 -1.88 15.27 -1.11
C GLU A 18 -0.59 15.24 -0.30
N ASP A 19 -0.67 14.72 0.93
CA ASP A 19 0.41 14.61 1.89
C ASP A 19 0.26 13.36 2.78
N GLU A 20 1.22 13.15 3.67
CA GLU A 20 1.23 12.02 4.61
C GLU A 20 0.04 12.02 5.57
N HIS A 21 -0.46 13.22 5.93
CA HIS A 21 -1.59 13.36 6.83
C HIS A 21 -2.88 12.85 6.16
N SER A 22 -3.09 13.27 4.91
CA SER A 22 -4.19 12.84 4.07
C SER A 22 -4.12 11.33 3.80
N ALA A 23 -2.92 10.79 3.57
CA ALA A 23 -2.71 9.35 3.40
C ALA A 23 -3.09 8.56 4.66
N SER A 24 -2.69 9.03 5.84
CA SER A 24 -3.04 8.42 7.13
C SER A 24 -4.54 8.51 7.44
N ALA A 25 -5.19 9.62 7.04
CA ALA A 25 -6.64 9.79 7.21
C ALA A 25 -7.41 8.71 6.43
N VAL A 26 -7.00 8.38 5.20
CA VAL A 26 -7.61 7.31 4.40
C VAL A 26 -7.61 5.97 5.14
N VAL A 27 -6.50 5.63 5.81
CA VAL A 27 -6.43 4.39 6.61
C VAL A 27 -7.29 4.48 7.85
N SER A 28 -7.28 5.62 8.53
CA SER A 28 -8.08 5.82 9.75
C SER A 28 -9.59 5.75 9.46
N GLU A 29 -10.03 6.20 8.27
CA GLU A 29 -11.41 6.16 7.83
C GLU A 29 -11.84 4.77 7.33
N ALA A 30 -11.02 4.11 6.52
CA ALA A 30 -11.35 2.82 5.92
C ALA A 30 -11.10 1.64 6.87
N TYR A 31 -10.06 1.75 7.71
CA TYR A 31 -9.56 0.70 8.59
C TYR A 31 -9.22 1.27 9.98
N PRO A 32 -10.22 1.72 10.75
CA PRO A 32 -10.01 2.42 12.03
C PRO A 32 -9.31 1.59 13.12
N GLN A 33 -9.22 0.27 12.95
CA GLN A 33 -8.55 -0.63 13.90
C GLN A 33 -7.13 -1.02 13.47
N GLU A 34 -6.73 -0.67 12.25
CA GLU A 34 -5.41 -0.98 11.74
C GLU A 34 -4.38 0.03 12.25
N LYS A 35 -3.24 -0.47 12.70
CA LYS A 35 -2.12 0.36 13.10
C LYS A 35 -1.16 0.51 11.93
N ILE A 36 -0.87 1.75 11.56
CA ILE A 36 0.13 2.06 10.53
C ILE A 36 1.52 1.75 11.09
N LEU A 37 2.24 0.85 10.41
CA LEU A 37 3.61 0.47 10.70
C LEU A 37 4.60 1.33 9.91
N ARG A 38 4.30 1.61 8.64
CA ARG A 38 5.17 2.38 7.75
C ARG A 38 4.35 3.15 6.73
N LEU A 39 4.74 4.40 6.49
CA LEU A 39 4.14 5.27 5.48
C LEU A 39 5.26 5.82 4.61
N THR A 40 5.18 5.59 3.30
CA THR A 40 6.23 6.00 2.35
C THR A 40 5.62 6.67 1.13
N ARG A 41 6.09 7.89 0.82
CA ARG A 41 5.78 8.56 -0.45
C ARG A 41 6.58 7.94 -1.59
N ARG A 42 5.92 7.46 -2.64
CA ARG A 42 6.57 6.84 -3.78
C ARG A 42 6.99 7.91 -4.81
N PRO A 43 8.25 7.88 -5.29
CA PRO A 43 8.75 8.83 -6.29
C PRO A 43 8.39 8.47 -7.75
N ARG A 44 7.78 7.31 -8.00
CA ARG A 44 7.36 6.84 -9.33
C ARG A 44 6.01 6.12 -9.22
N ASP A 45 5.19 6.25 -10.26
CA ASP A 45 3.84 5.66 -10.33
C ASP A 45 3.83 4.17 -10.74
N SER A 46 4.99 3.52 -10.78
CA SER A 46 5.15 2.14 -11.22
C SER A 46 5.29 1.17 -10.04
N TRP A 47 4.46 0.12 -10.01
CA TRP A 47 4.48 -0.92 -8.97
C TRP A 47 4.83 -2.27 -9.60
N VAL A 48 5.77 -3.00 -8.97
CA VAL A 48 6.13 -4.36 -9.36
C VAL A 48 5.77 -5.27 -8.20
N ILE A 49 4.71 -6.07 -8.37
CA ILE A 49 4.38 -7.16 -7.47
C ILE A 49 4.79 -8.45 -8.16
N SER A 50 5.75 -9.16 -7.57
CA SER A 50 6.17 -10.47 -8.08
C SER A 50 5.00 -11.44 -8.03
N LYS A 51 4.62 -12.05 -9.16
CA LYS A 51 3.56 -13.08 -9.22
C LYS A 51 3.81 -14.25 -8.25
N SER A 52 5.08 -14.55 -7.98
CA SER A 52 5.50 -15.56 -7.01
C SER A 52 5.13 -15.21 -5.57
N ALA A 53 5.10 -13.91 -5.20
CA ALA A 53 4.69 -13.47 -3.88
C ALA A 53 3.17 -13.59 -3.65
N LEU A 54 2.38 -13.64 -4.73
CA LEU A 54 0.93 -13.82 -4.69
C LEU A 54 0.51 -15.30 -4.68
N GLY A 55 1.45 -16.25 -4.64
CA GLY A 55 1.17 -17.68 -4.65
C GLY A 55 0.78 -18.26 -6.01
N ASN A 56 0.66 -17.43 -7.06
CA ASN A 56 0.33 -17.85 -8.42
C ASN A 56 1.57 -18.33 -9.18
N CYS A 57 2.27 -19.33 -8.63
CA CYS A 57 3.27 -20.09 -9.36
C CYS A 57 2.62 -21.32 -10.03
N VAL A 58 1.66 -21.11 -10.94
CA VAL A 58 1.33 -22.14 -11.93
C VAL A 58 2.41 -22.07 -13.02
N GLY A 59 3.48 -22.84 -12.81
CA GLY A 59 4.38 -23.22 -13.87
C GLY A 59 3.69 -24.26 -14.73
N ASN A 60 3.30 -23.89 -15.95
CA ASN A 60 2.82 -24.83 -16.95
C ASN A 60 3.86 -24.91 -18.08
N THR A 61 4.96 -25.62 -17.85
CA THR A 61 5.67 -26.50 -18.81
C THR A 61 6.84 -27.18 -18.12
#